data_AF-A0A8T3Q2W7-F1
#
_entry.id   AF-A0A8T3Q2W7-F1
#
_cell.length_a   1.000
_cell.length_b   1.000
_cell.length_c   1.000
_cell.angle_alpha   90.00
_cell.angle_beta   90.00
_cell.angle_gamma   90.00
#
_symmetry.space_group_name_H-M   'P 1'
#
loop_
_entity.id
_entity.type
_entity.pdbx_description
1 polymer ?
#
loop_
_entity_poly.entity_id
_entity_poly.type
_entity_poly.pdbx_seq_one_letter_code
_entity_poly.pdbx_strand_id
1 'polypeptide(L)'
;MDARGGEEPPRIGSRLDPVRAAIAMVADGSARRVTIRTALSREILPAARRIARMAGVRVELADTAGARADLVVMPAGMGRR
;
A
#
# COMPACT_ATOMS: atom_id res chain seq x y z
N MET A 1 -37.57 -12.99 0.00
CA MET A 1 -37.00 -13.46 1.28
C MET A 1 -35.49 -13.50 1.13
N ASP A 2 -34.90 -12.40 1.55
CA ASP A 2 -33.70 -12.27 2.38
C ASP A 2 -32.32 -12.68 1.81
N ALA A 3 -31.56 -11.62 1.59
CA ALA A 3 -30.16 -11.54 1.23
C ALA A 3 -29.29 -12.57 1.96
N ARG A 4 -28.62 -13.42 1.18
CA ARG A 4 -27.39 -14.08 1.64
C ARG A 4 -26.35 -12.99 1.87
N GLY A 5 -26.21 -12.56 3.12
CA GLY A 5 -25.09 -11.77 3.60
C GLY A 5 -23.79 -12.57 3.53
N GLY A 6 -23.33 -12.84 2.31
CA GLY A 6 -21.92 -13.07 2.07
C GLY A 6 -21.29 -11.69 2.08
N GLU A 7 -20.73 -11.28 3.21
CA GLU A 7 -19.68 -10.26 3.21
C GLU A 7 -18.58 -10.80 2.27
N GLU A 8 -18.67 -10.46 0.98
CA GLU A 8 -17.53 -10.56 0.09
C GLU A 8 -16.45 -9.73 0.77
N PRO A 9 -15.34 -10.34 1.22
CA PRO A 9 -14.28 -9.59 1.85
C PRO A 9 -13.90 -8.47 0.88
N PRO A 10 -13.71 -7.23 1.35
CA PRO A 10 -13.44 -6.11 0.47
C PRO A 10 -12.39 -6.55 -0.53
N ARG A 11 -12.74 -6.53 -1.83
CA ARG A 11 -11.81 -6.89 -2.90
C ARG A 11 -10.76 -5.78 -2.97
N ILE A 12 -9.81 -5.80 -2.05
CA ILE A 12 -8.70 -4.84 -2.02
C ILE A 12 -7.75 -5.11 -3.21
N GLY A 13 -7.91 -6.25 -3.90
CA GLY A 13 -7.09 -6.73 -5.03
C GLY A 13 -6.77 -5.67 -6.08
N SER A 14 -7.77 -4.97 -6.64
CA SER A 14 -7.51 -3.98 -7.70
C SER A 14 -6.91 -2.67 -7.19
N ARG A 15 -7.10 -2.31 -5.92
CA ARG A 15 -6.59 -1.04 -5.33
C ARG A 15 -5.18 -1.19 -4.77
N LEU A 16 -4.79 -2.40 -4.36
CA LEU A 16 -3.45 -2.72 -3.85
C LEU A 16 -2.45 -3.12 -4.93
N ASP A 17 -2.90 -3.44 -6.14
CA ASP A 17 -2.03 -3.81 -7.26
C ASP A 17 -0.85 -2.83 -7.48
N PRO A 18 -1.09 -1.51 -7.62
CA PRO A 18 0.01 -0.54 -7.75
C PRO A 18 0.92 -0.50 -6.52
N VAL A 19 0.37 -0.75 -5.33
CA VAL A 19 1.14 -0.83 -4.08
C VAL A 19 2.05 -2.06 -4.06
N ARG A 20 1.54 -3.21 -4.51
CA ARG A 20 2.34 -4.45 -4.63
C ARG A 20 3.46 -4.28 -5.66
N ALA A 21 3.17 -3.68 -6.81
CA ALA A 21 4.16 -3.41 -7.84
C ALA A 21 5.28 -2.49 -7.31
N ALA A 22 4.92 -1.40 -6.64
CA ALA A 22 5.89 -0.48 -6.05
C ALA A 22 6.74 -1.14 -4.94
N ILE A 23 6.11 -1.96 -4.09
CA ILE A 23 6.83 -2.75 -3.07
C ILE A 23 7.83 -3.69 -3.73
N ALA A 24 7.42 -4.41 -4.78
CA ALA A 24 8.32 -5.30 -5.52
C ALA A 24 9.49 -4.54 -6.15
N MET A 25 9.24 -3.40 -6.80
CA MET A 25 10.29 -2.55 -7.38
C MET A 25 11.31 -2.07 -6.34
N VAL A 26 10.85 -1.69 -5.15
CA VAL A 26 11.75 -1.20 -4.08
C VAL A 26 12.49 -2.36 -3.41
N ALA A 27 11.82 -3.50 -3.19
CA ALA A 27 12.40 -4.68 -2.58
C ALA A 27 13.49 -5.31 -3.47
N ASP A 28 13.28 -5.31 -4.79
CA ASP A 28 14.23 -5.76 -5.80
C ASP A 28 15.40 -4.77 -6.00
N GLY A 29 15.29 -3.55 -5.48
CA GLY A 29 16.29 -2.50 -5.65
C GLY A 29 16.19 -1.76 -6.99
N SER A 30 15.23 -2.10 -7.83
CA SER A 30 14.87 -1.38 -9.07
C SER A 30 14.50 0.10 -8.81
N ALA A 31 14.02 0.44 -7.61
CA ALA A 31 13.77 1.82 -7.20
C ALA A 31 14.16 2.07 -5.74
N ARG A 32 14.70 3.27 -5.44
CA ARG A 32 15.02 3.68 -4.05
C ARG A 32 13.83 4.30 -3.31
N ARG A 33 12.84 4.81 -4.03
CA ARG A 33 11.63 5.45 -3.50
C ARG A 33 10.56 5.48 -4.57
N VAL A 34 9.33 5.09 -4.23
CA VAL A 34 8.18 5.12 -5.14
C VAL A 34 7.00 5.78 -4.45
N THR A 35 6.35 6.73 -5.12
CA THR A 35 5.13 7.38 -4.61
C THR A 35 3.93 6.89 -5.42
N ILE A 36 2.86 6.53 -4.71
CA ILE A 36 1.67 5.92 -5.29
C ILE A 36 0.46 6.71 -4.85
N ARG A 37 -0.29 7.19 -5.83
CA ARG A 37 -1.56 7.85 -5.58
C ARG A 37 -2.67 6.82 -5.57
N THR A 38 -3.34 6.68 -4.44
CA THR A 38 -4.45 5.74 -4.25
C THR A 38 -5.66 6.45 -3.65
N ALA A 39 -6.84 5.82 -3.76
CA ALA A 39 -8.00 6.27 -3.01
C ALA A 39 -7.69 6.22 -1.50
N LEU A 40 -8.12 7.24 -0.76
CA LEU A 40 -8.01 7.25 0.69
C LEU A 40 -9.02 6.24 1.24
N SER A 41 -8.51 5.14 1.79
CA SER A 41 -9.33 4.15 2.46
C SER A 41 -8.61 3.68 3.72
N ARG A 42 -9.37 3.54 4.80
CA ARG A 42 -8.85 3.16 6.12
C ARG A 42 -8.14 1.79 6.11
N GLU A 43 -8.46 0.94 5.14
CA GLU A 43 -7.90 -0.41 5.01
C GLU A 43 -6.64 -0.48 4.12
N ILE A 44 -6.39 0.52 3.27
CA ILE A 44 -5.29 0.46 2.30
C ILE A 44 -3.93 0.59 3.00
N LEU A 45 -3.77 1.55 3.91
CA LEU A 45 -2.52 1.74 4.65
C LEU A 45 -2.12 0.51 5.50
N PRO A 46 -3.01 -0.08 6.33
CA PRO A 46 -2.64 -1.27 7.11
C PRO A 46 -2.33 -2.48 6.21
N ALA A 47 -3.05 -2.68 5.11
CA ALA A 47 -2.76 -3.76 4.18
C ALA A 47 -1.41 -3.54 3.45
N ALA A 48 -1.15 -2.32 2.98
CA ALA A 48 0.13 -1.93 2.38
C ALA A 48 1.31 -2.15 3.34
N ARG A 49 1.16 -1.72 4.60
CA ARG A 49 2.17 -1.92 5.66
C ARG A 49 2.44 -3.40 5.93
N ARG A 50 1.40 -4.25 5.92
CA ARG A 50 1.54 -5.69 6.12
C ARG A 50 2.36 -6.34 5.00
N ILE A 51 2.08 -5.99 3.75
CA ILE A 51 2.82 -6.48 2.57
C ILE A 51 4.26 -5.95 2.59
N ALA A 52 4.43 -4.66 2.87
CA ALA A 52 5.73 -3.99 2.93
C ALA A 52 6.67 -4.65 3.94
N ARG A 53 6.15 -4.96 5.15
CA ARG A 53 6.91 -5.64 6.20
C ARG A 53 7.41 -7.02 5.73
N MET A 54 6.59 -7.80 5.03
CA MET A 54 7.00 -9.11 4.51
C MET A 54 8.09 -8.99 3.44
N ALA A 55 8.10 -7.89 2.69
CA ALA A 55 9.09 -7.61 1.65
C ALA A 55 10.33 -6.85 2.15
N GLY A 56 10.45 -6.56 3.46
CA GLY A 56 11.58 -5.79 4.00
C GLY A 56 11.60 -4.32 3.59
N VAL A 57 10.46 -3.77 3.15
CA VAL A 57 10.31 -2.35 2.78
C VAL A 57 9.38 -1.63 3.76
N ARG A 58 9.41 -0.30 3.71
CA ARG A 58 8.59 0.60 4.51
C ARG A 58 7.59 1.31 3.61
N VAL A 59 6.36 1.48 4.11
CA VAL A 59 5.32 2.28 3.46
C VAL A 59 4.84 3.36 4.43
N GLU A 60 4.86 4.60 3.96
CA GLU A 60 4.42 5.77 4.72
C GLU A 60 3.33 6.51 3.96
N LEU A 61 2.47 7.20 4.71
CA LEU A 61 1.51 8.14 4.16
C LEU A 61 2.22 9.49 4.05
N ALA A 62 2.34 10.04 2.84
CA ALA A 62 2.99 11.33 2.62
C ALA A 62 2.00 12.48 2.62
N ASP A 63 0.88 12.34 1.91
CA ASP A 63 -0.13 13.39 1.78
C ASP A 63 -1.53 12.78 1.66
N THR A 64 -2.52 13.55 2.09
CA THR A 64 -3.94 13.22 1.91
C THR A 64 -4.67 14.42 1.34
N ALA A 65 -5.15 14.29 0.11
CA ALA A 65 -5.90 15.33 -0.58
C ALA A 65 -7.32 14.81 -0.90
N GLY A 66 -8.30 15.28 -0.11
CA GLY A 66 -9.71 14.88 -0.26
C GLY A 66 -9.90 13.36 -0.12
N ALA A 67 -10.41 12.72 -1.18
CA ALA A 67 -10.65 11.27 -1.22
C ALA A 67 -9.43 10.45 -1.70
N ARG A 68 -8.22 11.04 -1.72
CA ARG A 68 -6.98 10.38 -2.19
C ARG A 68 -5.86 10.49 -1.16
N ALA A 69 -4.97 9.51 -1.19
CA ALA A 69 -3.77 9.42 -0.37
C ALA A 69 -2.57 9.14 -1.27
N ASP A 70 -1.45 9.80 -0.97
CA ASP A 70 -0.16 9.49 -1.55
C ASP A 70 0.63 8.61 -0.56
N LEU A 71 0.93 7.38 -0.98
CA LEU A 71 1.74 6.42 -0.23
C LEU A 71 3.16 6.40 -0.79
N VAL A 72 4.14 6.47 0.09
CA VAL A 72 5.56 6.39 -0.27
C VAL A 72 6.12 5.06 0.19
N VAL A 73 6.69 4.32 -0.75
CA VAL A 73 7.39 3.05 -0.53
C VAL A 73 8.90 3.30 -0.59
N MET A 74 9.63 2.81 0.41
CA MET A 74 11.09 2.98 0.50
C MET A 74 11.74 1.78 1.23
N PRO A 75 13.03 1.51 1.07
CA PRO A 75 13.71 0.43 1.79
C PRO A 75 13.67 0.64 3.31
N ALA A 76 13.48 -0.42 4.10
CA ALA A 76 13.38 -0.29 5.57
C ALA A 76 14.65 0.26 6.25
N GLY A 77 15.81 0.16 5.59
CA GLY A 77 17.10 0.69 6.06
C GLY A 77 17.36 2.17 5.74
N MET A 78 16.50 2.84 4.98
CA MET A 78 16.69 4.24 4.55
C MET A 78 16.26 5.23 5.65
N GLY A 79 16.87 5.13 6.82
CA GLY A 79 16.53 5.97 7.99
C GLY A 79 17.56 5.97 9.12
N ARG A 80 18.77 5.43 8.91
CA ARG A 80 19.88 5.54 9.87
C ARG A 80 21.20 5.79 9.14
N ARG A 81 21.48 7.06 8.85
CA ARG A 81 22.84 7.60 8.79
C ARG A 81 22.80 9.03 9.31
#